data_AF-A0AAN8G2P2-F1
#
_entry.id   AF-A0AAN8G2P2-F1
#
_cell.length_a   1.000
_cell.length_b   1.000
_cell.length_c   1.000
_cell.angle_alpha   90.00
_cell.angle_beta   90.00
_cell.angle_gamma   90.00
#
_symmetry.space_group_name_H-M   'P 1'
#
loop_
_entity.id
_entity.type
_entity.pdbx_description
1 polymer ?
#
loop_
_entity_poly.entity_id
_entity_poly.type
_entity_poly.pdbx_seq_one_letter_code
_entity_poly.pdbx_strand_id
1 'polypeptide(L)'
;MHVNSLRVYSESSAPGEIPQFLGVNEQRLTGIFAHILIGLSVFLTGVIKLVPLPVLIGIFLYMGVVSLLGQQFVQRIALLFTSVKHQPDYSWLRSVRMRRVHLFTVIQLLSIGALFAVKHMKTISMIFPLM
;
A
#
# COMPACT_ATOMS: atom_id res chain seq x y z
N MET A 1 -4.08 -2.79 -4.84
CA MET A 1 -4.88 -3.97 -4.43
C MET A 1 -5.20 -4.88 -5.59
N HIS A 2 -5.88 -4.40 -6.63
CA HIS A 2 -6.18 -5.22 -7.81
C HIS A 2 -4.92 -5.90 -8.40
N VAL A 3 -3.84 -5.15 -8.61
CA VAL A 3 -2.56 -5.72 -9.07
C VAL A 3 -1.97 -6.72 -8.06
N ASN A 4 -2.16 -6.48 -6.76
CA ASN A 4 -1.64 -7.36 -5.70
C ASN A 4 -2.36 -8.72 -5.67
N SER A 5 -3.67 -8.75 -5.95
CA SER A 5 -4.43 -10.01 -6.05
C SER A 5 -4.07 -10.83 -7.29
N LEU A 6 -3.36 -10.24 -8.25
CA LEU A 6 -2.92 -10.90 -9.48
C LEU A 6 -1.45 -11.29 -9.45
N ARG A 7 -0.75 -11.05 -8.33
CA ARG A 7 0.64 -11.46 -8.16
C ARG A 7 0.73 -12.97 -8.04
N VAL A 8 1.63 -13.54 -8.82
CA VAL A 8 1.99 -14.95 -8.77
C VAL A 8 3.33 -15.07 -8.06
N TYR A 9 3.35 -15.92 -7.05
CA TYR A 9 4.56 -16.30 -6.35
C TYR A 9 4.91 -17.74 -6.69
N SER A 10 6.20 -18.06 -6.68
CA SER A 10 6.69 -19.40 -6.91
C SER A 10 6.19 -20.33 -5.81
N GLU A 11 5.68 -21.49 -6.21
CA GLU A 11 5.40 -22.61 -5.32
C GLU A 11 6.76 -23.14 -4.83
N SER A 12 7.19 -22.68 -3.65
CA SER A 12 8.45 -23.15 -3.07
C SER A 12 8.34 -24.63 -2.72
N SER A 13 9.18 -25.45 -3.35
CA SER A 13 9.24 -26.90 -3.18
C SER A 13 10.20 -27.33 -2.05
N ALA A 14 10.92 -26.41 -1.41
CA ALA A 14 11.93 -26.71 -0.39
C ALA A 14 11.68 -25.94 0.93
N PRO A 15 11.73 -26.58 2.11
CA PRO A 15 11.51 -25.92 3.39
C PRO A 15 12.51 -24.77 3.63
N GLY A 16 12.01 -23.55 3.80
CA GLY A 16 12.82 -22.36 4.14
C GLY A 16 13.17 -21.44 2.98
N GLU A 17 12.81 -21.76 1.74
CA GLU A 17 12.98 -20.84 0.63
C GLU A 17 11.85 -19.79 0.59
N ILE A 18 12.21 -18.51 0.53
CA ILE A 18 11.24 -17.42 0.48
C ILE A 18 10.54 -17.46 -0.88
N PRO A 19 9.20 -17.41 -0.95
CA PRO A 19 8.47 -17.45 -2.22
C PRO A 19 8.94 -16.33 -3.14
N GLN A 20 9.48 -16.71 -4.30
CA GLN A 20 9.98 -15.75 -5.27
C GLN A 20 8.82 -15.15 -6.06
N PHE A 21 8.88 -13.83 -6.29
CA PHE A 21 7.88 -13.15 -7.11
C PHE A 21 8.10 -13.50 -8.59
N LEU A 22 7.15 -14.20 -9.20
CA LEU A 22 7.23 -14.63 -10.59
C LEU A 22 6.68 -13.57 -11.56
N GLY A 23 5.65 -12.84 -11.15
CA GLY A 23 5.05 -11.80 -11.99
C GLY A 23 3.63 -11.44 -11.60
N VAL A 24 2.96 -10.68 -12.45
CA VAL A 24 1.55 -10.33 -12.32
C VAL A 24 0.78 -10.87 -13.52
N ASN A 25 -0.35 -11.53 -13.27
CA ASN A 25 -1.26 -11.90 -14.33
C ASN A 25 -1.94 -10.64 -14.88
N GLU A 26 -1.65 -10.27 -16.12
CA GLU A 26 -2.32 -9.17 -16.79
C GLU A 26 -3.64 -9.63 -17.39
N GLN A 27 -4.77 -9.13 -16.88
CA GLN A 27 -6.08 -9.35 -17.53
C GLN A 27 -6.82 -8.04 -17.74
N ARG A 28 -7.50 -7.95 -18.90
CA ARG A 28 -8.38 -6.82 -19.23
C ARG A 28 -9.81 -7.03 -18.75
N LEU A 29 -10.20 -8.29 -18.57
CA LEU A 29 -11.58 -8.67 -18.26
C LEU A 29 -11.99 -8.32 -16.83
N THR A 30 -11.09 -8.48 -15.86
CA THR A 30 -11.38 -8.24 -14.44
C THR A 30 -11.83 -6.80 -14.19
N GLY A 31 -11.19 -5.83 -14.82
CA GLY A 31 -11.60 -4.42 -14.80
C GLY A 31 -12.97 -4.20 -15.47
N ILE A 32 -13.20 -4.77 -16.65
CA ILE A 32 -14.48 -4.64 -17.38
C ILE A 32 -15.64 -5.21 -16.56
N PHE A 33 -15.49 -6.42 -16.02
CA PHE A 33 -16.51 -7.05 -15.18
C PHE A 33 -16.81 -6.23 -13.92
N ALA A 34 -15.80 -5.67 -13.26
CA ALA A 34 -16.02 -4.80 -12.11
C ALA A 34 -16.87 -3.58 -12.46
N HIS A 35 -16.62 -2.92 -13.60
CA HIS A 35 -17.40 -1.76 -14.03
C HIS A 35 -18.83 -2.12 -14.42
N ILE A 36 -19.04 -3.26 -15.10
CA ILE A 36 -20.38 -3.77 -15.42
C ILE A 36 -21.16 -4.07 -14.13
N LEU A 37 -20.53 -4.71 -13.14
CA LEU A 37 -21.15 -5.02 -11.85
C LEU A 37 -21.50 -3.75 -11.06
N ILE A 38 -20.65 -2.71 -11.11
CA ILE A 38 -20.98 -1.40 -10.53
C ILE A 38 -22.21 -0.80 -11.22
N GLY A 39 -22.31 -0.87 -12.55
CA GLY A 39 -23.51 -0.43 -13.29
C GLY A 39 -24.77 -1.22 -12.94
N LEU A 40 -24.65 -2.54 -12.77
CA LEU A 40 -25.76 -3.43 -12.41
C LEU A 40 -26.16 -3.33 -10.92
N SER A 41 -25.33 -2.71 -10.08
CA SER A 41 -25.53 -2.63 -8.62
C SER A 41 -26.87 -2.03 -8.21
N VAL A 42 -27.43 -1.12 -9.02
CA VAL A 42 -28.75 -0.50 -8.80
C VAL A 42 -29.85 -1.56 -8.72
N PHE A 43 -29.82 -2.56 -9.59
CA PHE A 43 -30.79 -3.67 -9.60
C PHE A 43 -30.58 -4.65 -8.44
N LEU A 44 -29.34 -4.75 -7.94
CA LEU A 44 -28.94 -5.64 -6.84
C LEU A 44 -29.06 -4.99 -5.45
N THR A 45 -29.61 -3.78 -5.37
CA THR A 45 -29.73 -3.01 -4.11
C THR A 45 -30.38 -3.80 -2.97
N GLY A 46 -31.37 -4.66 -3.27
CA GLY A 46 -32.01 -5.51 -2.26
C GLY A 46 -31.06 -6.49 -1.57
N VAL A 47 -30.07 -7.02 -2.31
CA VAL A 47 -29.04 -7.92 -1.77
C VAL A 47 -27.93 -7.13 -1.08
N ILE A 48 -27.50 -6.00 -1.67
CA ILE A 48 -26.41 -5.17 -1.12
C ILE A 48 -26.76 -4.64 0.27
N LYS A 49 -28.03 -4.35 0.55
CA LYS A 49 -28.52 -3.91 1.87
C LYS A 49 -28.30 -4.95 2.99
N LEU A 50 -28.14 -6.22 2.65
CA LEU A 50 -27.85 -7.27 3.64
C LEU A 50 -26.42 -7.18 4.17
N VAL A 51 -25.53 -6.47 3.45
CA VAL A 51 -24.13 -6.31 3.87
C VAL A 51 -24.03 -5.15 4.85
N PRO A 52 -23.62 -5.40 6.11
CA PRO A 52 -23.57 -4.36 7.12
C PRO A 52 -22.36 -3.44 6.87
N LEU A 53 -22.55 -2.13 7.05
CA LEU A 53 -21.51 -1.11 6.86
C LEU A 53 -20.18 -1.39 7.61
N PRO A 54 -20.18 -1.93 8.85
CA PRO A 54 -18.95 -2.34 9.54
C PRO A 54 -18.04 -3.27 8.73
N VAL A 55 -18.60 -4.18 7.91
CA VAL A 55 -17.81 -5.09 7.08
C VAL A 55 -17.05 -4.31 6.00
N LEU A 56 -17.71 -3.34 5.36
CA LEU A 56 -17.06 -2.49 4.35
C LEU A 56 -15.91 -1.69 4.97
N ILE A 57 -16.11 -1.13 6.16
CA ILE A 57 -15.06 -0.40 6.90
C ILE A 57 -13.87 -1.33 7.19
N GLY A 58 -14.13 -2.57 7.60
CA GLY A 58 -13.07 -3.57 7.81
C GLY A 58 -12.27 -3.86 6.54
N ILE A 59 -12.95 -4.02 5.39
CA ILE A 59 -12.29 -4.22 4.10
C ILE A 59 -11.47 -2.98 3.72
N PHE A 60 -12.01 -1.76 3.91
CA PHE A 60 -11.26 -0.52 3.66
C PHE A 60 -10.02 -0.40 4.54
N LEU A 61 -10.11 -0.77 5.82
CA LEU A 61 -8.96 -0.77 6.72
C LEU A 61 -7.90 -1.78 6.26
N TYR A 62 -8.30 -3.01 5.93
CA TYR A 62 -7.40 -4.02 5.40
C TYR A 62 -6.70 -3.54 4.11
N MET A 63 -7.46 -2.95 3.19
CA MET A 63 -6.92 -2.36 1.97
C MET A 63 -5.94 -1.21 2.27
N GLY A 64 -6.23 -0.37 3.27
CA GLY A 64 -5.32 0.67 3.72
C GLY A 64 -3.99 0.10 4.22
N VAL A 65 -4.05 -0.88 5.13
CA VAL A 65 -2.86 -1.50 5.74
C VAL A 65 -1.99 -2.20 4.69
N VAL A 66 -2.57 -3.06 3.85
CA VAL A 66 -1.79 -3.81 2.84
C VAL A 66 -1.20 -2.85 1.79
N SER A 67 -1.83 -1.70 1.52
CA SER A 67 -1.27 -0.70 0.61
C SER A 67 -0.03 -0.01 1.17
N LEU A 68 0.07 0.09 2.50
CA LEU A 68 1.20 0.70 3.19
C LEU A 68 2.39 -0.27 3.32
N LEU A 69 2.13 -1.56 3.57
CA LEU A 69 3.19 -2.57 3.77
C LEU A 69 4.13 -2.73 2.55
N GLY A 70 3.61 -2.51 1.33
CA GLY A 70 4.39 -2.58 0.10
C GLY A 70 5.24 -1.33 -0.20
N GLN A 71 5.11 -0.26 0.58
CA GLN A 71 5.75 1.02 0.29
C GLN A 71 7.13 1.10 0.95
N GLN A 72 8.17 1.40 0.18
CA GLN A 72 9.54 1.53 0.70
C GLN A 72 9.67 2.59 1.81
N PHE A 73 8.85 3.63 1.75
CA PHE A 73 8.79 4.65 2.81
C PHE A 73 8.40 4.07 4.17
N VAL A 74 7.39 3.19 4.22
CA VAL A 74 6.93 2.55 5.46
C VAL A 74 8.01 1.59 5.99
N GLN A 75 8.68 0.87 5.09
CA GLN A 75 9.83 0.03 5.45
C GLN A 75 10.96 0.87 6.08
N ARG A 76 11.26 2.05 5.52
CA ARG A 76 12.24 2.98 6.11
C ARG A 76 11.80 3.56 7.45
N ILE A 77 10.51 3.83 7.64
CA ILE A 77 9.99 4.23 8.95
C ILE A 77 10.19 3.10 9.97
N ALA A 78 9.85 1.86 9.62
CA ALA A 78 10.02 0.72 10.51
C ALA A 78 11.50 0.55 10.93
N LEU A 79 12.44 0.79 10.01
CA LEU A 79 13.88 0.78 10.31
C LEU A 79 14.34 1.85 11.30
N LEU A 80 13.58 2.94 11.53
CA LEU A 80 13.90 3.89 12.61
C LEU A 80 13.71 3.26 13.99
N PHE A 81 12.78 2.30 14.11
CA PHE A 81 12.45 1.62 15.36
C PHE A 81 13.16 0.27 15.52
N THR A 82 13.66 -0.31 14.43
CA THR A 82 14.39 -1.58 14.45
C THR A 82 15.85 -1.39 14.88
N SER A 83 16.32 -2.20 15.83
CA SER A 83 17.74 -2.23 16.21
C SER A 83 18.61 -2.79 15.08
N VAL A 84 19.84 -2.31 14.96
CA VAL A 84 20.82 -2.70 13.91
C VAL A 84 21.02 -4.22 13.83
N LYS A 85 20.87 -4.95 14.94
CA LYS A 85 21.05 -6.42 14.99
C LYS A 85 19.90 -7.21 14.34
N HIS A 86 18.70 -6.65 14.27
CA HIS A 86 17.49 -7.33 13.76
C HIS A 86 17.05 -6.74 12.41
N GLN A 87 17.98 -6.15 11.68
CA GLN A 87 17.67 -5.45 10.45
C GLN A 87 17.38 -6.45 9.31
N PRO A 88 16.25 -6.34 8.60
CA PRO A 88 15.97 -7.18 7.44
C PRO A 88 16.99 -6.93 6.32
N ASP A 89 17.32 -7.99 5.58
CA ASP A 89 18.29 -7.94 4.48
C ASP A 89 17.65 -7.35 3.22
N TYR A 90 17.62 -6.02 3.17
CA TYR A 90 17.22 -5.30 1.97
C TYR A 90 18.41 -5.06 1.04
N SER A 91 18.25 -5.30 -0.26
CA SER A 91 19.30 -5.06 -1.26
C SER A 91 19.85 -3.63 -1.25
N TRP A 92 18.99 -2.64 -1.01
CA TRP A 92 19.34 -1.21 -1.00
C TRP A 92 20.08 -0.75 0.28
N LEU A 93 19.97 -1.50 1.39
CA LEU A 93 20.76 -1.26 2.62
C LEU A 93 22.25 -1.52 2.39
N ARG A 94 22.59 -2.42 1.46
CA ARG A 94 23.97 -2.78 1.16
C ARG A 94 24.74 -1.64 0.48
N SER A 95 24.02 -0.78 -0.26
CA SER A 95 24.61 0.32 -1.03
C SER A 95 24.71 1.64 -0.26
N VAL A 96 23.91 1.83 0.80
CA VAL A 96 23.76 3.14 1.46
C VAL A 96 23.94 3.05 2.97
N ARG A 97 24.77 3.94 3.54
CA ARG A 97 24.97 4.04 4.99
C ARG A 97 23.68 4.43 5.73
N MET A 98 23.39 3.74 6.84
CA MET A 98 22.17 3.91 7.64
C MET A 98 21.89 5.35 8.11
N ARG A 99 22.92 6.13 8.47
CA ARG A 99 22.74 7.53 8.87
C ARG A 99 22.06 8.39 7.79
N ARG A 100 22.39 8.15 6.51
CA ARG A 100 21.78 8.86 5.39
C ARG A 100 20.33 8.44 5.19
N VAL A 101 20.03 7.15 5.38
CA VAL A 101 18.65 6.62 5.30
C VAL A 101 17.77 7.27 6.36
N HIS A 102 18.23 7.37 7.61
CA HIS A 102 17.47 8.01 8.68
C HIS A 102 17.26 9.51 8.42
N LEU A 103 18.32 10.24 8.03
CA LEU A 103 18.20 11.66 7.69
C LEU A 103 17.18 11.90 6.57
N PHE A 104 17.25 11.10 5.50
CA PHE A 104 16.30 11.19 4.40
C PHE A 104 14.86 10.90 4.84
N THR A 105 14.68 9.87 5.68
CA THR A 105 13.34 9.49 6.18
C THR A 105 12.74 10.58 7.07
N VAL A 106 13.56 11.24 7.91
CA VAL A 106 13.13 12.38 8.73
C VAL A 106 12.69 13.55 7.86
N ILE A 107 13.47 13.89 6.82
CA ILE A 107 13.08 14.96 5.86
C ILE A 107 11.76 14.61 5.18
N GLN A 108 11.58 13.37 4.72
CA GLN A 108 10.31 12.93 4.11
C GLN A 108 9.12 13.01 5.08
N LEU A 109 9.32 12.68 6.35
CA LEU A 109 8.29 12.82 7.40
C LEU A 109 7.91 14.29 7.61
N LEU A 110 8.89 15.20 7.61
CA LEU A 110 8.62 16.64 7.68
C LEU A 110 7.83 17.13 6.47
N SER A 111 8.15 16.68 5.26
CA SER A 111 7.40 17.01 4.05
C SER A 111 5.95 16.52 4.12
N ILE A 112 5.72 15.28 4.58
CA ILE A 112 4.36 14.74 4.76
C ILE A 112 3.60 15.53 5.82
N GLY A 113 4.26 15.93 6.91
CA GLY A 113 3.67 16.79 7.94
C GLY A 113 3.26 18.16 7.39
N ALA A 114 4.10 18.77 6.57
CA ALA A 114 3.78 20.02 5.88
C ALA A 114 2.58 19.86 4.93
N LEU A 115 2.57 18.80 4.11
CA LEU A 115 1.43 18.48 3.23
C LEU A 115 0.13 18.24 4.01
N PHE A 116 0.21 17.59 5.17
CA PHE A 116 -0.94 17.38 6.04
C PHE A 116 -1.49 18.69 6.59
N ALA A 117 -0.61 19.61 7.02
CA ALA A 117 -0.99 20.94 7.48
C ALA A 117 -1.67 21.73 6.35
N VAL A 118 -1.08 21.75 5.15
CA VAL A 118 -1.66 22.42 3.96
C VAL A 118 -3.03 21.85 3.62
N LYS A 119 -3.21 20.52 3.67
CA LYS A 119 -4.50 19.87 3.42
C LYS A 119 -5.59 20.34 4.40
N HIS A 120 -5.26 20.64 5.66
CA HIS A 120 -6.23 21.15 6.63
C HIS A 120 -6.56 22.64 6.42
N MET A 121 -5.70 23.39 5.75
CA MET A 121 -5.94 24.80 5.41
C MET A 121 -6.84 24.90 4.17
N LYS A 122 -8.14 25.16 4.38
CA LYS A 122 -9.16 25.28 3.31
C LYS A 122 -8.76 26.25 2.18
N THR A 123 -8.00 27.30 2.50
CA THR A 123 -7.57 28.34 1.53
C THR A 123 -6.48 27.86 0.57
N ILE A 124 -5.64 26.90 0.97
CA ILE A 124 -4.44 26.47 0.21
C ILE A 124 -4.63 25.05 -0.37
N SER A 125 -5.70 24.35 -0.01
CA SER A 125 -5.96 22.96 -0.44
C SER A 125 -6.01 22.76 -1.96
N MET A 126 -6.25 23.80 -2.77
CA MET A 126 -6.26 23.71 -4.24
C MET A 126 -4.84 23.58 -4.83
N ILE A 127 -3.80 24.03 -4.11
CA ILE A 127 -2.38 23.99 -4.53
C ILE A 127 -1.74 22.62 -4.22
N PHE A 128 -2.43 21.74 -3.47
CA PHE A 128 -1.94 20.42 -3.07
C PHE A 128 -1.27 19.58 -4.19
N PRO A 129 -1.74 19.57 -5.46
CA PRO A 129 -1.08 18.81 -6.53
C PRO A 129 0.27 19.35 -7.00
N LEU A 130 0.62 20.60 -6.65
CA LEU A 130 1.83 21.30 -7.09
C LEU A 130 2.98 21.28 -6.05
N MET A 131 2.70 20.82 -4.82
CA MET A 131 3.65 20.76 -3.69
C MET A 131 4.12 19.34 -3.45
#